data_AF-A0A847BNA1-F1
#
_entry.id   AF-A0A847BNA1-F1
#
_cell.length_a   1.000
_cell.length_b   1.000
_cell.length_c   1.000
_cell.angle_alpha   90.00
_cell.angle_beta   90.00
_cell.angle_gamma   90.00
#
_symmetry.space_group_name_H-M   'P 1'
#
loop_
_entity.id
_entity.type
_entity.pdbx_description
1 polymer ?
#
loop_
_entity_poly.entity_id
_entity_poly.type
_entity_poly.pdbx_seq_one_letter_code
_entity_poly.pdbx_strand_id
1 'polypeptide(L)' 'MNLVKLQHKLNYIFTDEKLLREALTHSTYAYEHSEVKKHNERLEFLGDAVLQLAISSALF' A
#
# COMPACT_ATOMS: atom_id res chain seq x y z
N MET A 1 -1.99 13.80 -4.57
CA MET A 1 -0.76 12.97 -4.40
C MET A 1 -0.16 12.71 -5.78
N ASN A 2 1.15 12.94 -6.00
CA ASN A 2 1.80 12.61 -7.28
C ASN A 2 2.44 11.22 -7.21
N LEU A 3 1.78 10.22 -7.81
CA LEU A 3 2.18 8.82 -7.75
C LEU A 3 3.45 8.55 -8.58
N VAL A 4 3.64 9.25 -9.69
CA VAL A 4 4.86 9.16 -10.50
C VAL A 4 6.08 9.55 -9.67
N LYS A 5 6.01 10.68 -8.96
CA LYS A 5 7.09 11.14 -8.09
C LYS A 5 7.40 10.14 -6.96
N LEU A 6 6.38 9.51 -6.38
CA LEU A 6 6.57 8.51 -5.32
C LEU A 6 7.23 7.24 -5.86
N GLN A 7 6.77 6.72 -6.99
CA GLN A 7 7.35 5.52 -7.62
C GLN A 7 8.83 5.72 -7.98
N HIS A 8 9.19 6.90 -8.50
CA HIS A 8 10.59 7.24 -8.72
C HIS A 8 11.41 7.27 -7.42
N LYS A 9 10.86 7.82 -6.33
CA LYS A 9 11.54 7.82 -5.02
C LYS A 9 11.72 6.43 -4.42
N LEU A 10 10.77 5.53 -4.65
CA LEU A 10 10.83 4.14 -4.21
C LEU A 10 11.74 3.28 -5.11
N ASN A 11 12.17 3.83 -6.25
CA ASN A 11 12.85 3.07 -7.31
C ASN A 11 12.08 1.81 -7.72
N TYR A 12 10.74 1.91 -7.74
CA TYR A 12 9.84 0.81 -8.04
C TYR A 12 8.61 1.33 -8.78
N ILE A 13 8.36 0.77 -9.96
CA ILE A 13 7.17 1.09 -10.76
C ILE A 13 6.15 -0.02 -10.53
N PHE A 14 4.98 0.34 -10.03
CA PHE A 14 3.89 -0.61 -9.80
C PHE A 14 3.27 -1.01 -11.14
N THR A 15 3.14 -2.31 -11.36
CA THR A 15 2.43 -2.86 -12.52
C THR A 15 0.94 -2.51 -12.49
N ASP A 16 0.35 -2.42 -11.29
CA ASP A 16 -1.01 -1.94 -11.07
C ASP A 16 -1.01 -0.74 -10.13
N GLU A 17 -1.19 0.46 -10.69
CA GLU A 17 -1.25 1.71 -9.94
C GLU A 17 -2.45 1.76 -8.97
N LYS A 18 -3.50 0.95 -9.18
CA LYS A 18 -4.63 0.88 -8.26
C LYS A 18 -4.23 0.33 -6.90
N LEU A 19 -3.30 -0.61 -6.85
CA LEU A 19 -2.77 -1.14 -5.58
C LEU A 19 -2.01 -0.07 -4.81
N LEU A 20 -1.19 0.73 -5.50
CA LEU A 20 -0.51 1.87 -4.88
C LEU A 20 -1.50 2.91 -4.36
N ARG A 21 -2.57 3.20 -5.12
CA ARG A 21 -3.64 4.12 -4.69
C ARG A 21 -4.37 3.60 -3.46
N GLU A 22 -4.74 2.31 -3.45
CA GLU A 22 -5.38 1.65 -2.32
C GLU A 22 -4.50 1.67 -1.07
N ALA A 23 -3.21 1.35 -1.20
CA ALA A 23 -2.24 1.39 -0.10
C ALA A 23 -2.04 2.78 0.50
N LEU A 24 -2.22 3.84 -0.30
CA LEU A 24 -2.11 5.24 0.14
C LEU A 24 -3.44 5.85 0.59
N THR A 25 -4.53 5.10 0.56
CA THR A 25 -5.86 5.56 0.97
C THR A 25 -6.13 5.10 2.39
N HIS A 26 -6.18 6.04 3.33
CA HIS A 26 -6.55 5.75 4.72
C HIS A 26 -8.06 5.46 4.85
N SER A 27 -8.44 4.63 5.82
CA SER A 27 -9.85 4.25 6.07
C SER A 27 -10.75 5.46 6.32
N THR A 28 -10.29 6.46 7.07
CA THR A 28 -11.04 7.72 7.29
C THR A 28 -11.35 8.44 5.98
N TYR A 29 -10.37 8.53 5.08
CA TYR A 29 -10.57 9.20 3.79
C TYR A 29 -11.59 8.46 2.93
N ALA A 30 -11.52 7.13 2.90
CA ALA A 30 -12.50 6.29 2.21
C ALA A 30 -13.90 6.38 2.82
N TYR A 31 -14.00 6.55 4.15
CA TYR A 31 -15.28 6.73 4.83
C TYR A 31 -15.95 8.07 4.50
N GLU A 32 -15.16 9.15 4.37
CA GLU A 32 -15.65 10.48 4.01
C GLU A 32 -16.01 10.62 2.52
N HIS A 33 -15.45 9.76 1.66
CA HIS A 33 -15.62 9.81 0.20
C HIS A 33 -16.28 8.51 -0.29
N SER A 34 -17.61 8.51 -0.35
CA SER A 34 -18.45 7.34 -0.70
C SER A 34 -18.11 6.65 -2.04
N GLU A 35 -17.44 7.36 -2.95
CA GLU A 35 -16.93 6.84 -4.22
C GLU A 35 -15.68 5.96 -4.06
N VAL A 36 -14.96 6.07 -2.95
CA VAL A 36 -13.74 5.32 -2.63
C VAL A 36 -14.12 4.07 -1.85
N LYS A 37 -14.22 2.95 -2.55
CA LYS A 37 -14.65 1.67 -1.96
C LYS A 37 -13.54 0.87 -1.29
N LYS A 38 -12.28 1.26 -1.44
CA LYS A 38 -11.13 0.51 -0.99
C LYS A 38 -10.11 1.41 -0.30
N HIS A 39 -9.49 0.87 0.73
CA HIS A 39 -8.50 1.53 1.58
C HIS A 39 -7.45 0.54 2.04
N ASN A 40 -6.43 1.06 2.71
CA ASN A 40 -5.17 0.37 2.99
C ASN A 40 -5.24 -0.79 3.99
N GLU A 41 -6.23 -0.88 4.89
CA GLU A 41 -6.26 -1.84 6.01
C GLU A 41 -6.02 -3.30 5.59
N ARG A 42 -6.59 -3.74 4.46
CA ARG A 42 -6.38 -5.11 3.96
C ARG A 42 -4.95 -5.34 3.46
N LEU A 43 -4.36 -4.33 2.82
CA LEU A 43 -2.98 -4.39 2.35
C LEU A 43 -1.98 -4.25 3.50
N GLU A 44 -2.32 -3.48 4.53
CA GLU A 44 -1.56 -3.36 5.78
C GLU A 44 -1.49 -4.72 6.48
N PHE A 45 -2.63 -5.36 6.71
CA PHE A 45 -2.69 -6.68 7.32
C PHE A 45 -1.85 -7.72 6.57
N LEU A 46 -1.92 -7.74 5.23
CA LEU A 46 -1.10 -8.62 4.40
C LEU A 46 0.39 -8.24 4.47
N GLY A 47 0.69 -6.94 4.42
CA GLY A 47 2.03 -6.40 4.46
C GLY A 47 2.77 -6.77 5.73
N ASP A 48 2.09 -6.75 6.87
CA ASP A 48 2.66 -7.14 8.17
C ASP A 48 3.14 -8.60 8.15
N ALA A 49 2.32 -9.53 7.64
CA ALA A 49 2.70 -10.93 7.51
C ALA A 49 3.89 -11.13 6.55
N VAL A 50 3.92 -10.40 5.43
CA VAL A 50 5.03 -10.46 4.46
C VAL A 50 6.32 -9.92 5.06
N LEU A 51 6.27 -8.78 5.77
CA LEU A 51 7.42 -8.19 6.43
C LEU A 51 7.95 -9.12 7.53
N GLN A 52 7.06 -9.68 8.35
CA GLN A 52 7.42 -10.64 9.39
C GLN A 52 8.15 -11.85 8.81
N LEU A 53 7.63 -12.43 7.71
CA LEU A 53 8.29 -13.54 7.03
C LEU A 53 9.67 -13.14 6.50
N ALA A 54 9.77 -12.03 5.77
CA ALA A 54 11.02 -11.58 5.17
C ALA A 54 12.11 -11.31 6.20
N ILE A 55 11.78 -10.66 7.31
CA ILE A 55 12.71 -10.39 8.41
C ILE A 55 13.09 -11.70 9.10
N SER A 56 12.14 -12.59 9.35
CA SER A 56 12.43 -13.89 9.98
C SER A 56 13.39 -14.71 9.13
N SER A 57 13.16 -14.77 7.81
CA SER A 57 14.07 -15.44 6.86
C SER A 57 15.43 -14.77 6.70
N ALA A 58 15.56 -13.48 7.02
CA ALA A 58 16.85 -12.80 6.99
C ALA A 58 17.69 -13.07 8.27
N LEU A 59 17.04 -13.45 9.37
CA LEU A 59 17.68 -13.66 10.67
C LEU A 59 18.01 -15.13 10.99
N PHE A 60 17.33 -16.08 10.34
CA PHE A 60 17.46 -17.53 10.57
C PHE A 60 17.61 -18.29 9.25
#